data_AF-A0AAW9VC95-F1
#
_entry.id   AF-A0AAW9VC95-F1
#
_cell.length_a   1.000
_cell.length_b   1.000
_cell.length_c   1.000
_cell.angle_alpha   90.00
_cell.angle_beta   90.00
_cell.angle_gamma   90.00
#
_symmetry.space_group_name_H-M   'P 1'
#
loop_
_entity.id
_entity.type
_entity.pdbx_description
1 polymer ?
#
loop_
_entity_poly.entity_id
_entity_poly.type
_entity_poly.pdbx_seq_one_letter_code
_entity_poly.pdbx_strand_id
1 'polypeptide(L)' 'MFVDSNLTPEPDNKDWVLGWGVVRYAPWHLYGVYLTEAKAKQQIDLLGGEYEVHYGSHRLNSDDFIWGEVK' A
#
# COMPACT_ATOMS: atom_id res chain seq x y z
N MET A 1 5.29 -8.99 -3.45
CA MET A 1 4.97 -7.64 -2.93
C MET A 1 5.90 -7.32 -1.77
N PHE A 2 6.43 -6.09 -1.72
CA PHE A 2 7.27 -5.60 -0.63
C PHE A 2 6.44 -5.00 0.51
N VAL A 3 6.84 -5.19 1.78
CA VAL A 3 6.18 -4.56 2.94
C VAL A 3 7.25 -4.04 3.90
N ASP A 4 7.19 -2.75 4.23
CA ASP A 4 8.07 -2.15 5.25
C ASP A 4 7.84 -2.81 6.63
N SER A 5 8.90 -3.12 7.36
CA SER A 5 8.80 -3.87 8.64
C SER A 5 8.22 -3.09 9.82
N ASN A 6 8.14 -1.76 9.72
CA ASN A 6 7.79 -0.86 10.82
C ASN A 6 6.42 -0.17 10.63
N LEU A 7 5.51 -0.81 9.91
CA LEU A 7 4.16 -0.28 9.71
C LEU A 7 3.34 -0.36 11.00
N THR A 8 2.47 0.63 11.19
CA THR A 8 1.58 0.69 12.36
C THR A 8 0.51 -0.39 12.22
N PRO A 9 0.30 -1.26 13.22
CA PRO A 9 -0.82 -2.19 13.22
C PRO A 9 -2.16 -1.43 13.12
N GLU A 10 -3.08 -1.95 12.31
CA GLU A 10 -4.43 -1.39 12.24
C GLU A 10 -5.20 -1.77 13.53
N PRO A 11 -5.77 -0.80 14.27
CA PRO A 11 -6.37 -1.09 15.59
C PRO A 11 -7.56 -2.05 15.54
N ASP A 12 -8.37 -1.96 14.48
CA ASP A 12 -9.66 -2.64 14.37
C ASP A 12 -9.58 -3.98 13.66
N ASN A 13 -8.52 -4.22 12.88
CA ASN A 13 -8.35 -5.44 12.09
C ASN A 13 -7.04 -6.15 12.45
N LYS A 14 -7.18 -7.29 13.14
CA LYS A 14 -6.04 -8.15 13.44
C LYS A 14 -5.37 -8.61 12.13
N ASP A 15 -4.04 -8.59 12.13
CA ASP A 15 -3.18 -8.93 10.99
C ASP A 15 -3.20 -7.91 9.84
N TRP A 16 -3.72 -6.71 10.08
CA TRP A 16 -3.63 -5.58 9.16
C TRP A 16 -2.66 -4.52 9.66
N VAL A 17 -2.06 -3.80 8.71
CA VAL A 17 -1.14 -2.70 8.96
C VAL A 17 -1.51 -1.51 8.08
N LEU A 18 -1.26 -0.30 8.59
CA LEU A 18 -1.49 0.94 7.87
C LEU A 18 -0.21 1.38 7.15
N GLY A 19 -0.34 1.79 5.89
CA GLY A 19 0.79 2.25 5.09
C GLY A 19 0.40 2.83 3.74
N TRP A 20 1.41 3.28 3.02
CA TRP A 20 1.29 3.82 1.66
C TRP A 20 1.46 2.69 0.64
N GLY A 21 0.35 2.24 0.07
CA GLY A 21 0.32 1.22 -0.97
C GLY A 21 0.64 1.80 -2.34
N VAL A 22 1.45 1.06 -3.11
CA VAL A 22 1.68 1.28 -4.53
C VAL A 22 0.88 0.25 -5.31
N VAL A 23 -0.17 0.69 -5.99
CA VAL A 23 -1.22 -0.18 -6.55
C VAL A 23 -1.52 0.16 -8.00
N ARG A 24 -1.90 -0.84 -8.79
CA ARG A 24 -2.49 -0.67 -10.12
C ARG A 24 -3.82 -1.42 -10.16
N TYR A 25 -4.82 -0.85 -10.82
CA TYR A 25 -6.17 -1.42 -10.90
C TYR A 25 -6.37 -2.49 -11.99
N ALA A 26 -5.68 -2.42 -13.13
CA ALA A 26 -5.95 -3.27 -14.29
C ALA A 26 -4.69 -3.90 -14.91
N PRO A 27 -4.42 -5.21 -14.70
CA PRO A 27 -5.02 -6.04 -13.66
C PRO A 27 -4.60 -5.56 -12.27
N TRP A 28 -5.41 -5.92 -11.27
CA TRP A 28 -5.11 -5.64 -9.87
C TRP A 28 -3.70 -6.10 -9.53
N HIS A 29 -2.92 -5.21 -8.94
CA HIS A 29 -1.61 -5.54 -8.44
C HIS A 29 -1.20 -4.58 -7.33
N LEU A 30 -0.89 -5.14 -6.17
CA LEU A 30 -0.25 -4.43 -5.06
C LEU A 30 1.25 -4.68 -5.13
N TYR A 31 2.00 -3.66 -5.55
CA TYR A 31 3.45 -3.75 -5.69
C TYR A 31 4.15 -3.79 -4.34
N GLY A 32 3.76 -2.88 -3.44
CA GLY A 32 4.28 -2.85 -2.09
C GLY A 32 3.60 -1.83 -1.18
N VAL A 33 3.88 -1.94 0.11
CA VAL A 33 3.36 -1.06 1.17
C VAL A 33 4.54 -0.46 1.94
N TYR A 34 4.56 0.87 1.98
CA TYR A 34 5.68 1.67 2.49
C TYR A 34 5.26 2.49 3.70
N LEU A 35 6.23 2.74 4.59
CA LEU A 35 6.02 3.56 5.79
C LEU A 35 5.72 5.02 5.45
N THR A 36 6.27 5.54 4.36
CA THR A 36 6.12 6.95 3.98
C THR A 36 5.68 7.10 2.54
N GLU A 37 4.87 8.15 2.28
CA GLU A 37 4.41 8.50 0.93
C GLU A 37 5.58 8.75 -0.01
N ALA A 38 6.64 9.41 0.48
CA ALA A 38 7.82 9.72 -0.31
C ALA A 38 8.50 8.45 -0.86
N LYS A 39 8.61 7.38 -0.05
CA LYS A 39 9.15 6.10 -0.52
C LYS A 39 8.24 5.44 -1.56
N ALA A 40 6.93 5.45 -1.34
CA ALA A 40 5.96 4.92 -2.30
C ALA A 40 6.01 5.69 -3.63
N LYS A 41 6.09 7.03 -3.59
CA LYS A 41 6.23 7.89 -4.78
C LYS A 41 7.49 7.60 -5.58
N GLN A 42 8.62 7.38 -4.91
CA GLN A 42 9.85 6.95 -5.61
C GLN A 42 9.65 5.64 -6.38
N GLN A 43 8.78 4.74 -5.93
CA GLN A 43 8.53 3.49 -6.66
C GLN A 43 7.70 3.71 -7.91
N ILE A 44 6.67 4.56 -7.88
CA ILE A 44 5.90 4.85 -9.09
C ILE A 44 6.75 5.55 -10.15
N ASP A 45 7.71 6.40 -9.74
CA ASP A 45 8.66 7.03 -10.66
C ASP A 45 9.58 5.99 -11.33
N LEU A 46 9.95 4.92 -10.60
CA LEU A 46 10.81 3.85 -11.10
C LEU A 46 10.06 2.81 -11.97
N LEU A 47 8.83 2.49 -11.58
CA LEU A 47 7.98 1.51 -12.28
C LEU A 47 7.33 2.11 -13.53
N GLY A 48 7.10 3.43 -13.51
CA GLY A 48 6.29 4.14 -14.50
C GLY A 48 4.83 3.68 -14.51
N GLY A 49 4.08 4.16 -15.49
CA GLY A 49 2.78 3.60 -15.87
C GLY A 49 1.61 3.93 -14.92
N GLU A 50 0.72 2.94 -14.77
CA GLU A 50 -0.63 3.03 -14.16
C GLU A 50 -0.64 2.80 -12.65
N TYR A 51 0.52 2.88 -11.98
CA TYR A 51 0.59 2.72 -10.52
C TYR A 51 0.27 4.03 -9.81
N GLU A 52 -0.55 3.92 -8.78
CA GLU A 52 -0.98 5.01 -7.91
C GLU A 52 -0.50 4.77 -6.48
N VAL A 53 -0.39 5.86 -5.72
CA VAL A 53 -0.02 5.84 -4.31
C VAL A 53 -1.24 6.19 -3.48
N HIS A 54 -1.63 5.28 -2.58
CA HIS A 54 -2.77 5.46 -1.69
C HIS A 54 -2.39 5.12 -0.26
N TYR A 55 -2.90 5.88 0.71
CA TYR A 55 -2.78 5.50 2.13
C TYR A 55 -3.96 4.61 2.51
N GLY A 56 -3.68 3.47 3.13
CA GLY A 56 -4.71 2.51 3.45
C GLY A 56 -4.23 1.35 4.31
N SER A 57 -5.11 0.37 4.44
CA SER A 57 -4.92 -0.82 5.27
C SER A 57 -4.50 -1.99 4.39
N HIS A 58 -3.47 -2.71 4.81
CA HIS A 58 -2.94 -3.89 4.15
C HIS A 58 -3.04 -5.11 5.06
N ARG A 59 -3.56 -6.24 4.55
CA ARG A 59 -3.56 -7.50 5.28
C ARG A 59 -2.25 -8.28 5.07
N LEU A 60 -1.53 -8.52 6.16
CA LEU A 60 -0.27 -9.25 6.14
C LEU A 60 -0.41 -10.64 5.48
N ASN A 61 0.60 -11.04 4.72
CA ASN A 61 0.67 -12.30 3.97
C ASN A 61 -0.39 -12.44 2.85
N SER A 62 -0.94 -11.34 2.34
CA SER A 62 -1.83 -11.33 1.17
C SER A 62 -1.43 -10.20 0.19
N ASP A 63 -2.19 -10.01 -0.88
CA ASP A 63 -2.18 -8.79 -1.71
C ASP A 63 -3.44 -7.92 -1.48
N ASP A 64 -4.20 -8.18 -0.41
CA ASP A 64 -5.34 -7.38 -0.01
C ASP A 64 -4.87 -6.01 0.47
N PHE A 65 -5.39 -4.96 -0.15
CA PHE A 65 -5.19 -3.58 0.26
C PHE A 65 -6.46 -2.78 0.02
N ILE A 66 -6.88 -2.06 1.05
CA ILE A 66 -8.09 -1.26 1.05
C ILE A 66 -7.71 0.17 1.36
N TRP A 67 -8.17 1.08 0.51
CA TRP A 67 -8.14 2.51 0.76
C TRP A 67 -9.49 3.09 0.41
N GLY A 68 -9.78 4.26 0.96
CA GLY A 68 -10.99 5.00 0.66
C GLY A 68 -10.74 6.49 0.80
N GLU A 69 -11.51 7.30 0.09
CA GLU A 69 -11.55 8.74 0.33
C GLU A 69 -12.30 8.99 1.64
N VAL A 70 -11.63 9.63 2.60
CA VAL A 70 -12.35 10.27 3.70
C VAL A 70 -13.06 11.48 3.09
N LYS A 71 -14.39 11.42 3.00
CA LYS A 71 -15.24 12.56 2.63
C LYS A 71 -15.18 13.66 3.68
#